data_AF-A0A3N2NGY3-F1
#
_entry.id   AF-A0A3N2NGY3-F1
#
_cell.length_a   1.000
_cell.length_b   1.000
_cell.length_c   1.000
_cell.angle_alpha   90.00
_cell.angle_beta   90.00
_cell.angle_gamma   90.00
#
_symmetry.space_group_name_H-M   'P 1'
#
loop_
_entity.id
_entity.type
_entity.pdbx_description
1 polymer ?
#
loop_
_entity_poly.entity_id
_entity_poly.type
_entity_poly.pdbx_seq_one_letter_code
_entity_poly.pdbx_strand_id
1 'polypeptide(L)'
;MALASCGGSDVSERISSAEMAYATEDADVSRRICDEIMNDNCRDNSLTAMQLGRMSILYMQLYDRTDDADALDMATQCYRSAFETDADSATYFYTHLPVEQDKYGMSLTTLVQSIDNPADVSDTHDSHASGEAYSIDSIL
;
A
#
# COMPACT_ATOMS: atom_id res chain seq x y z
N MET A 1 -7.19 42.92 -5.05
CA MET A 1 -7.57 41.60 -4.48
C MET A 1 -6.35 40.71 -4.59
N ALA A 2 -5.80 40.29 -3.46
CA ALA A 2 -4.60 39.46 -3.38
C ALA A 2 -4.95 38.01 -3.75
N LEU A 3 -4.32 37.48 -4.80
CA LEU A 3 -4.30 36.06 -5.11
C LEU A 3 -3.12 35.45 -4.34
N ALA A 4 -3.33 35.21 -3.05
CA ALA A 4 -2.47 34.36 -2.24
C ALA A 4 -3.20 33.02 -2.09
N SER A 5 -2.80 32.03 -2.89
CA SER A 5 -2.98 30.62 -2.58
C SER A 5 -1.74 29.89 -3.10
N CYS A 6 -0.76 29.77 -2.21
CA CYS A 6 0.54 29.16 -2.43
C CYS A 6 0.59 27.97 -1.47
N GLY A 7 0.87 26.77 -1.99
CA GLY A 7 1.10 25.55 -1.19
C GLY A 7 0.49 24.27 -1.75
N GLY A 8 -0.62 24.33 -2.51
CA GLY A 8 -1.33 23.14 -3.01
C GLY A 8 -1.12 22.80 -4.49
N SER A 9 -0.63 23.75 -5.29
CA SER A 9 -0.48 23.61 -6.75
C SER A 9 0.75 22.78 -7.16
N ASP A 10 1.83 22.83 -6.40
CA ASP A 10 3.10 22.22 -6.80
C ASP A 10 3.11 20.69 -6.65
N VAL A 11 2.51 20.16 -5.59
CA VAL A 11 2.57 18.71 -5.32
C VAL A 11 1.78 17.92 -6.36
N SER A 12 0.53 18.32 -6.64
CA SER A 12 -0.30 17.63 -7.63
C SER A 12 0.30 17.68 -9.04
N GLU A 13 0.97 18.78 -9.39
CA GLU A 13 1.68 18.93 -10.67
C GLU A 13 2.92 18.04 -10.72
N ARG A 14 3.70 17.96 -9.63
CA ARG A 14 4.84 17.04 -9.53
C ARG A 14 4.41 15.58 -9.61
N ILE A 15 3.30 15.18 -8.99
CA ILE A 15 2.73 13.83 -9.13
C ILE A 15 2.37 13.56 -10.59
N SER A 16 1.69 14.50 -11.26
CA SER A 16 1.40 14.36 -12.70
C SER A 16 2.67 14.26 -13.54
N SER A 17 3.74 14.99 -13.17
CA SER A 17 5.04 14.86 -13.83
C SER A 17 5.66 13.47 -13.64
N ALA A 18 5.52 12.87 -12.45
CA ALA A 18 6.01 11.52 -12.19
C ALA A 18 5.21 10.45 -12.96
N GLU A 19 3.89 10.62 -13.05
CA GLU A 19 3.01 9.74 -13.86
C GLU A 19 3.38 9.85 -15.35
N MET A 20 3.65 11.06 -15.85
CA MET A 20 4.11 11.26 -17.22
C MET A 20 5.47 10.61 -17.47
N ALA A 21 6.43 10.77 -16.56
CA ALA A 21 7.75 10.14 -16.69
C ALA A 21 7.63 8.60 -16.74
N TYR A 22 6.75 8.01 -15.92
CA TYR A 22 6.47 6.59 -15.98
C TYR A 22 5.84 6.19 -17.34
N ALA A 23 4.89 6.98 -17.84
CA ALA A 23 4.25 6.74 -19.13
C ALA A 23 5.23 6.86 -20.31
N THR A 24 6.28 7.67 -20.19
CA THR A 24 7.37 7.79 -21.18
C THR A 24 8.50 6.79 -20.97
N GLU A 25 8.28 5.76 -20.15
CA GLU A 25 9.23 4.68 -19.87
C GLU A 25 10.45 5.04 -19.00
N ASP A 26 10.44 6.22 -18.39
CA ASP A 26 11.48 6.71 -17.46
C ASP A 26 11.07 6.43 -16.00
N ALA A 27 11.13 5.16 -15.62
CA ALA A 27 10.79 4.70 -14.27
C ALA A 27 11.70 5.33 -13.19
N ASP A 28 13.00 5.50 -13.48
CA ASP A 28 13.95 6.10 -12.53
C ASP A 28 13.62 7.57 -12.23
N VAL A 29 13.21 8.32 -13.27
CA VAL A 29 12.81 9.73 -13.12
C VAL A 29 11.50 9.83 -12.36
N SER A 30 10.53 8.98 -12.70
CA SER A 30 9.25 8.90 -11.99
C SER A 30 9.47 8.64 -10.50
N ARG A 31 10.26 7.62 -10.15
CA ARG A 31 10.61 7.30 -8.77
C ARG A 31 11.28 8.47 -8.06
N ARG A 32 12.29 9.08 -8.69
CA ARG A 32 12.99 10.22 -8.11
C ARG A 32 12.03 11.36 -7.76
N ILE A 33 11.09 11.68 -8.65
CA ILE A 33 10.10 12.73 -8.38
C ILE A 33 9.20 12.32 -7.20
N CYS A 34 8.76 11.07 -7.13
CA CYS A 34 7.97 10.57 -6.01
C CYS A 34 8.73 10.62 -4.68
N ASP A 35 10.00 10.23 -4.66
CA ASP A 35 10.86 10.27 -3.48
C ASP A 35 11.07 11.72 -3.01
N GLU A 36 11.30 12.65 -3.94
CA GLU A 36 11.41 14.08 -3.63
C GLU A 36 10.10 14.63 -3.05
N ILE A 37 8.93 14.26 -3.60
CA ILE A 37 7.63 14.65 -3.04
C ILE A 37 7.46 14.12 -1.62
N MET A 38 7.77 12.84 -1.37
CA MET A 38 7.65 12.24 -0.04
C MET A 38 8.59 12.90 0.95
N ASN A 39 9.84 13.16 0.57
CA ASN A 39 10.82 13.82 1.44
C ASN A 39 10.41 15.26 1.78
N ASP A 40 9.91 16.00 0.79
CA ASP A 40 9.50 17.39 0.98
C ASP A 40 8.24 17.51 1.84
N ASN A 41 7.32 16.52 1.79
CA ASN A 41 6.03 16.59 2.45
C ASN A 41 5.90 15.69 3.70
N CYS A 42 6.89 14.84 4.02
CA CYS A 42 6.86 13.98 5.20
C CYS A 42 6.84 14.77 6.52
N ARG A 43 7.37 15.99 6.51
CA ARG A 43 7.47 16.84 7.71
C ARG A 43 6.18 17.55 8.07
N ASP A 44 5.38 17.89 7.07
CA ASP A 44 4.19 18.73 7.24
C ASP A 44 2.88 17.94 7.12
N ASN A 45 2.96 16.63 6.82
CA ASN A 45 1.80 15.75 6.61
C ASN A 45 0.76 16.40 5.65
N SER A 46 1.27 17.14 4.67
CA SER A 46 0.52 18.05 3.81
C SER A 46 -0.14 17.34 2.62
N LEU A 47 0.18 16.07 2.40
CA LEU A 47 -0.39 15.28 1.32
C LEU A 47 -1.84 14.91 1.63
N THR A 48 -2.72 15.23 0.70
CA THR A 48 -4.13 14.81 0.76
C THR A 48 -4.25 13.30 0.51
N ALA A 49 -5.35 12.69 0.99
CA ALA A 49 -5.64 11.28 0.73
C ALA A 49 -5.67 10.92 -0.77
N MET A 50 -6.14 11.83 -1.63
CA MET A 50 -6.10 11.62 -3.09
C MET A 50 -4.67 11.62 -3.65
N GLN A 51 -3.79 12.50 -3.16
CA GLN A 51 -2.38 12.53 -3.59
C GLN A 51 -1.65 11.28 -3.14
N LEU A 52 -1.85 10.85 -1.88
CA LEU A 52 -1.31 9.60 -1.35
C LEU A 52 -1.85 8.39 -2.13
N GLY A 53 -3.14 8.41 -2.48
CA GLY A 53 -3.76 7.40 -3.35
C GLY A 53 -3.07 7.29 -4.70
N ARG A 54 -2.88 8.42 -5.42
CA ARG A 54 -2.15 8.45 -6.69
C ARG A 54 -0.72 7.92 -6.56
N MET A 55 0.00 8.36 -5.53
CA MET A 55 1.37 7.89 -5.28
C MET A 55 1.43 6.39 -5.00
N SER A 56 0.47 5.83 -4.24
CA SER A 56 0.42 4.39 -3.97
C SER A 56 0.31 3.56 -5.27
N ILE A 57 -0.51 4.00 -6.22
CA ILE A 57 -0.69 3.31 -7.49
C ILE A 57 0.56 3.45 -8.35
N LEU A 58 1.16 4.64 -8.40
CA LEU A 58 2.37 4.87 -9.16
C LEU A 58 3.55 4.04 -8.64
N TYR A 59 3.71 3.91 -7.32
CA TYR A 59 4.73 3.03 -6.74
C TYR A 59 4.46 1.54 -7.03
N MET A 60 3.20 1.09 -7.03
CA MET A 60 2.86 -0.27 -7.46
C MET A 60 3.20 -0.52 -8.93
N GLN A 61 2.99 0.47 -9.79
CA GLN A 61 3.38 0.41 -11.20
C GLN A 61 4.91 0.37 -11.36
N LEU A 62 5.64 1.15 -10.57
CA LEU A 62 7.10 1.10 -10.52
C LEU A 62 7.58 -0.27 -10.07
N TYR A 63 7.02 -0.83 -9.00
CA TYR A 63 7.31 -2.19 -8.54
C TYR A 63 7.08 -3.24 -9.62
N ASP A 64 5.95 -3.20 -10.33
CA ASP A 64 5.62 -4.13 -11.43
C ASP A 64 6.69 -4.10 -12.55
N ARG A 65 7.39 -2.97 -12.70
CA ARG A 65 8.42 -2.75 -13.73
C ARG A 65 9.84 -3.02 -13.24
N THR A 66 10.18 -2.63 -12.03
CA THR A 66 11.56 -2.67 -11.49
C THR A 66 11.80 -3.81 -10.52
N ASP A 67 10.74 -4.48 -10.04
CA ASP A 67 10.78 -5.51 -8.99
C ASP A 67 11.48 -5.02 -7.70
N ASP A 68 11.36 -3.72 -7.42
CA ASP A 68 12.04 -3.08 -6.29
C ASP A 68 11.15 -3.09 -5.05
N ALA A 69 11.57 -3.86 -4.04
CA ALA A 69 10.85 -4.01 -2.77
C ALA A 69 10.61 -2.67 -2.05
N ASP A 70 11.50 -1.69 -2.18
CA ASP A 70 11.31 -0.37 -1.56
C ASP A 70 10.10 0.35 -2.19
N ALA A 71 9.87 0.17 -3.50
CA ALA A 71 8.69 0.74 -4.16
C ALA A 71 7.40 0.11 -3.62
N LEU A 72 7.39 -1.21 -3.37
CA LEU A 72 6.25 -1.90 -2.77
C LEU A 72 5.96 -1.40 -1.34
N ASP A 73 7.00 -1.21 -0.53
CA ASP A 73 6.88 -0.69 0.83
C ASP A 73 6.33 0.74 0.82
N MET A 74 6.85 1.60 -0.06
CA MET A 74 6.37 2.97 -0.24
C MET A 74 4.92 3.02 -0.72
N ALA A 75 4.52 2.13 -1.62
CA ALA A 75 3.15 2.03 -2.08
C ALA A 75 2.18 1.70 -0.93
N THR A 76 2.55 0.70 -0.13
CA THR A 76 1.78 0.23 1.02
C THR A 76 1.68 1.32 2.09
N GLN A 77 2.77 2.04 2.35
CA GLN A 77 2.77 3.17 3.28
C GLN A 77 1.86 4.30 2.79
N CYS A 78 1.93 4.69 1.51
CA CYS A 78 1.07 5.72 0.93
C CYS A 78 -0.41 5.34 1.04
N TYR A 79 -0.75 4.07 0.75
CA TYR A 79 -2.12 3.57 0.90
C TYR A 79 -2.61 3.75 2.34
N ARG A 80 -1.85 3.28 3.32
CA ARG A 80 -2.21 3.41 4.74
C ARG A 80 -2.40 4.84 5.16
N SER A 81 -1.43 5.71 4.83
CA SER A 81 -1.51 7.13 5.14
C SER A 81 -2.69 7.81 4.44
N ALA A 82 -3.12 7.36 3.27
CA ALA A 82 -4.31 7.88 2.60
C ALA A 82 -5.58 7.62 3.44
N PHE A 83 -5.74 6.40 3.96
CA PHE A 83 -6.87 6.05 4.83
C PHE A 83 -6.80 6.70 6.22
N GLU A 84 -5.59 6.91 6.75
CA GLU A 84 -5.39 7.66 8.00
C GLU A 84 -5.71 9.15 7.83
N THR A 85 -5.42 9.73 6.66
CA THR A 85 -5.66 11.14 6.35
C THR A 85 -7.14 11.41 6.11
N ASP A 86 -7.76 10.64 5.22
CA ASP A 86 -9.20 10.73 4.91
C ASP A 86 -9.66 9.43 4.22
N ALA A 87 -10.29 8.55 5.01
CA ALA A 87 -10.79 7.27 4.56
C ALA A 87 -11.90 7.38 3.50
N ASP A 88 -12.75 8.41 3.56
CA ASP A 88 -13.83 8.60 2.59
C ASP A 88 -13.25 8.99 1.23
N SER A 89 -12.30 9.94 1.22
CA SER A 89 -11.58 10.35 0.02
C SER A 89 -10.72 9.23 -0.56
N ALA A 90 -10.05 8.44 0.28
CA ALA A 90 -9.28 7.28 -0.16
C ALA A 90 -10.20 6.21 -0.78
N THR A 91 -11.30 5.87 -0.12
CA THR A 91 -12.30 4.91 -0.65
C THR A 91 -12.86 5.39 -1.98
N TYR A 92 -13.22 6.67 -2.08
CA TYR A 92 -13.70 7.27 -3.33
C TYR A 92 -12.66 7.13 -4.45
N PHE A 93 -11.40 7.43 -4.17
CA PHE A 93 -10.30 7.28 -5.13
C PHE A 93 -10.15 5.84 -5.62
N TYR A 94 -9.98 4.87 -4.71
CA TYR A 94 -9.73 3.47 -5.09
C TYR A 94 -10.91 2.82 -5.81
N THR A 95 -12.15 3.24 -5.51
CA THR A 95 -13.36 2.74 -6.21
C THR A 95 -13.58 3.36 -7.59
N HIS A 96 -12.91 4.48 -7.91
CA HIS A 96 -12.98 5.17 -9.19
C HIS A 96 -11.73 4.95 -10.05
N LEU A 97 -10.86 4.00 -9.68
CA LEU A 97 -9.68 3.68 -10.46
C LEU A 97 -10.05 3.12 -11.85
N PRO A 98 -9.22 3.40 -12.88
CA PRO A 98 -9.31 2.69 -14.15
C PRO A 98 -9.17 1.18 -13.93
N VAL A 99 -9.85 0.38 -14.75
CA VAL A 99 -9.84 -1.09 -14.65
C VAL A 99 -8.42 -1.69 -14.70
N GLU A 100 -7.52 -1.04 -15.42
CA GLU A 100 -6.11 -1.43 -15.54
C GLU A 100 -5.33 -1.27 -14.23
N GLN A 101 -5.80 -0.38 -13.35
CA GLN A 101 -5.18 -0.05 -12.06
C GLN A 101 -5.90 -0.72 -10.88
N ASP A 102 -7.08 -1.31 -11.10
CA ASP A 102 -7.87 -2.01 -10.10
C ASP A 102 -7.07 -3.15 -9.43
N LYS A 103 -6.25 -3.87 -10.22
CA LYS A 103 -5.33 -4.90 -9.72
C LYS A 103 -4.40 -4.40 -8.62
N TYR A 104 -3.94 -3.14 -8.71
CA TYR A 104 -3.04 -2.53 -7.73
C TYR A 104 -3.79 -2.18 -6.45
N GLY A 105 -5.00 -1.63 -6.56
CA GLY A 105 -5.85 -1.34 -5.40
C GLY A 105 -6.20 -2.59 -4.58
N MET A 106 -6.57 -3.69 -5.25
CA MET A 106 -6.82 -4.98 -4.58
C MET A 106 -5.57 -5.55 -3.91
N SER A 107 -4.42 -5.47 -4.59
CA SER A 107 -3.14 -5.95 -4.05
C SER A 107 -2.76 -5.18 -2.79
N LEU A 108 -2.83 -3.85 -2.82
CA LEU A 108 -2.55 -2.99 -1.66
C LEU A 108 -3.48 -3.29 -0.50
N THR A 109 -4.79 -3.45 -0.76
CA THR A 109 -5.76 -3.80 0.28
C THR A 109 -5.40 -5.13 0.95
N THR A 110 -5.03 -6.13 0.16
CA THR A 110 -4.64 -7.46 0.66
C THR A 110 -3.34 -7.39 1.47
N LEU A 111 -2.33 -6.68 0.96
CA LEU A 111 -1.04 -6.49 1.61
C LEU A 111 -1.20 -5.79 2.96
N VAL A 112 -1.93 -4.69 2.99
CA VAL A 112 -2.19 -3.91 4.20
C VAL A 112 -2.95 -4.75 5.23
N GLN A 113 -4.00 -5.46 4.83
CA GLN A 113 -4.74 -6.37 5.72
C GLN A 113 -3.85 -7.48 6.29
N SER A 114 -2.96 -8.05 5.47
CA SER A 114 -2.00 -9.07 5.91
C SER A 114 -0.99 -8.52 6.93
N ILE A 115 -0.57 -7.27 6.78
CA ILE A 115 0.37 -6.63 7.71
C ILE A 115 -0.33 -6.20 9.01
N ASP A 116 -1.56 -5.70 8.95
CA ASP A 116 -2.32 -5.26 10.13
C ASP A 116 -2.89 -6.42 10.95
N ASN A 117 -3.22 -7.52 10.28
CA ASN A 117 -3.64 -8.76 10.91
C ASN A 117 -2.79 -9.92 10.40
N PRO A 118 -1.50 -9.99 10.82
CA PRO A 118 -0.68 -11.15 10.51
C PRO A 118 -1.41 -12.31 11.15
N ALA A 119 -1.94 -13.22 10.32
CA ALA A 119 -2.69 -14.36 10.81
C ALA A 119 -1.83 -15.02 11.90
N ASP A 120 -2.32 -14.96 13.14
CA ASP A 120 -1.71 -15.65 14.27
C ASP A 120 -1.88 -17.14 13.96
N VAL A 121 -0.93 -17.68 13.21
CA VAL A 121 -0.65 -19.11 13.17
C VAL A 121 -0.04 -19.45 14.53
N SER A 122 -0.85 -19.29 15.57
CA SER A 122 -0.71 -20.02 16.81
C SER A 122 -0.76 -21.48 16.40
N ASP A 123 0.45 -21.99 16.19
CA ASP A 123 0.84 -23.36 16.02
C ASP A 123 -0.16 -24.22 16.78
N THR A 124 -1.08 -24.85 16.03
CA THR A 124 -1.82 -25.99 16.57
C THR A 124 -0.76 -27.06 16.74
N HIS A 125 -0.08 -26.99 17.89
CA HIS A 125 0.84 -28.00 18.34
C HIS A 125 0.00 -29.25 18.60
N ASP A 126 -0.15 -30.05 17.55
CA ASP A 126 -0.57 -31.44 17.56
C ASP A 126 0.18 -32.17 18.68
N SER A 127 -0.40 -32.17 19.87
CA SER A 127 0.11 -32.85 21.05
C SER A 127 -0.83 -33.99 21.37
N HIS A 128 -0.46 -35.18 20.88
CA HIS A 128 -0.54 -36.48 21.55
C HIS A 128 -1.85 -36.83 22.30
N ALA A 129 -2.47 -37.99 22.09
CA ALA A 129 -1.79 -39.27 22.17
C ALA A 129 -2.62 -40.40 21.55
N SER A 130 -1.96 -41.18 20.70
CA SER A 130 -2.26 -42.59 20.53
C SER A 130 -2.14 -43.30 21.88
N GLY A 131 -3.21 -43.94 22.31
CA GLY A 131 -3.28 -44.69 23.56
C GLY A 131 -4.37 -45.75 23.46
N GLU A 132 -4.24 -46.66 22.49
CA GLU A 132 -4.98 -47.91 22.48
C GLU A 132 -4.56 -48.72 23.72
N ALA A 133 -5.27 -48.51 24.82
CA ALA A 133 -5.17 -49.37 26.00
C ALA A 133 -6.00 -50.63 25.73
N TYR A 134 -5.36 -51.62 25.12
CA TYR A 134 -5.84 -53.00 25.16
C TYR A 134 -5.81 -53.46 26.62
N SER A 135 -6.92 -53.33 27.33
CA SER A 135 -7.12 -54.02 28.61
C SER A 135 -7.40 -55.49 28.33
N ILE A 136 -6.33 -56.28 28.26
CA ILE A 136 -6.38 -57.69 28.62
C ILE A 136 -6.17 -57.72 30.14
N ASP A 137 -7.21 -58.10 30.91
CA ASP A 137 -7.16 -59.32 31.72
C ASP A 137 -8.48 -59.60 32.49
N SER A 138 -9.05 -60.75 32.17
CA SER A 138 -9.62 -61.79 33.04
C SER A 138 -10.07 -61.41 34.46
N ILE A 139 -11.37 -61.57 34.76
CA ILE A 139 -11.82 -62.02 36.09
C ILE A 139 -13.03 -62.98 35.95
N LEU A 140 -12.75 -64.25 36.29
CA LEU A 140 -13.60 -65.35 36.80
C LEU A 140 -14.89 -65.76 36.06
#